data_AF-F6SJG5-F1
#
_entry.id   AF-F6SJG5-F1
#
_cell.length_a   1.000
_cell.length_b   1.000
_cell.length_c   1.000
_cell.angle_alpha   90.00
_cell.angle_beta   90.00
_cell.angle_gamma   90.00
#
_symmetry.space_group_name_H-M   'P 1'
#
loop_
_entity.id
_entity.type
_entity.pdbx_description
1 polymer ?
#
loop_
_entity_poly.entity_id
_entity_poly.type
_entity_poly.pdbx_seq_one_letter_code
_entity_poly.pdbx_strand_id
1 'polypeptide(L)'
;MYTPCSISCGAGAGYRTRRRECRGTSTRVPQYMTCRGSNTERELCNTETCPRWGQWSRFNRCSKTCDGGKKMRTRKCERGICRGRKTDVVTCNYQRCPYWSQWSSYTCCSVTCGANGIKERTRVCRHGGYRRAPFMNSCVGEWREQTNCSMHPCNVTPPSVFDTFECGIRNRRQTNNLSSSLLRIFGGQ
;
A
#
# COMPACT_ATOMS: atom_id res chain seq x y z
N MET A 1 -55.63 10.22 -1.54
CA MET A 1 -54.37 9.94 -0.79
C MET A 1 -53.29 10.89 -1.26
N TYR A 2 -52.29 11.19 -0.41
CA TYR A 2 -51.12 11.97 -0.84
C TYR A 2 -50.15 11.10 -1.63
N THR A 3 -49.44 11.71 -2.58
CA THR A 3 -48.27 11.11 -3.23
C THR A 3 -47.14 10.88 -2.21
N PRO A 4 -46.14 10.05 -2.55
CA PRO A 4 -44.85 10.10 -1.86
C PRO A 4 -44.29 11.52 -1.85
N CYS A 5 -43.43 11.80 -0.85
CA CYS A 5 -42.74 13.08 -0.79
C CYS A 5 -41.83 13.26 -2.01
N SER A 6 -41.77 14.49 -2.55
CA SER A 6 -40.94 14.80 -3.72
C SER A 6 -39.44 14.60 -3.51
N ILE A 7 -38.99 14.61 -2.25
CA ILE A 7 -37.60 14.33 -1.85
C ILE A 7 -37.62 13.37 -0.66
N SER A 8 -36.55 12.62 -0.44
CA SER A 8 -36.41 11.70 0.68
C SER A 8 -36.03 12.38 2.01
N CYS A 9 -35.41 13.55 1.94
CA CYS A 9 -35.09 14.40 3.09
C CYS A 9 -34.86 15.84 2.60
N GLY A 10 -35.06 16.85 3.45
CA GLY A 10 -34.72 18.21 3.04
C GLY A 10 -35.22 19.34 3.93
N ALA A 11 -35.41 19.11 5.23
CA ALA A 11 -35.84 20.15 6.16
C ALA A 11 -37.13 20.89 5.70
N GLY A 12 -38.06 20.16 5.09
CA GLY A 12 -39.29 20.73 4.56
C GLY A 12 -39.18 21.34 3.16
N ALA A 13 -38.06 21.18 2.45
CA ALA A 13 -37.99 21.49 1.02
C ALA A 13 -38.84 20.55 0.14
N GLY A 14 -39.31 19.45 0.72
CA GLY A 14 -40.13 18.45 0.07
C GLY A 14 -41.61 18.79 0.15
N TYR A 15 -42.36 18.40 -0.87
CA TYR A 15 -43.81 18.47 -0.82
C TYR A 15 -44.45 17.18 -1.32
N ARG A 16 -45.61 16.86 -0.77
CA ARG A 16 -46.51 15.81 -1.25
C ARG A 16 -47.81 16.44 -1.69
N THR A 17 -48.47 15.83 -2.66
CA THR A 17 -49.69 16.39 -3.24
C THR A 17 -50.81 15.36 -3.21
N ARG A 18 -52.02 15.78 -2.86
CA ARG A 18 -53.23 14.98 -3.06
C ARG A 18 -54.17 15.74 -3.97
N ARG A 19 -54.90 14.99 -4.78
CA ARG A 19 -55.96 15.53 -5.63
C ARG A 19 -57.30 15.03 -5.14
N ARG A 20 -58.31 15.90 -5.16
CA ARG A 20 -59.71 15.56 -4.98
C ARG A 20 -60.41 15.63 -6.32
N GLU A 21 -61.28 14.67 -6.58
CA GLU A 21 -62.16 14.71 -7.75
C GLU A 21 -63.42 15.47 -7.40
N CYS A 22 -63.78 16.46 -8.22
CA CYS A 22 -65.06 17.13 -8.11
C CYS A 22 -66.12 16.25 -8.79
N ARG A 23 -67.03 15.67 -7.99
CA ARG A 23 -68.22 14.98 -8.52
C ARG A 23 -69.41 15.92 -8.41
N GLY A 24 -69.70 16.63 -9.50
CA GLY A 24 -70.90 17.47 -9.62
C GLY A 24 -72.12 16.65 -10.02
N THR A 25 -73.28 16.93 -9.42
CA THR A 25 -74.56 16.28 -9.76
C THR A 25 -75.43 17.10 -10.72
N SER A 26 -74.95 18.27 -11.17
CA SER A 26 -75.72 19.20 -12.02
C SER A 26 -75.45 18.97 -13.51
N THR A 27 -76.51 18.76 -14.28
CA THR A 27 -76.47 18.64 -15.76
C THR A 27 -76.50 20.00 -16.48
N ARG A 28 -76.69 21.10 -15.74
CA ARG A 28 -76.90 22.45 -16.30
C ARG A 28 -75.70 23.38 -16.15
N VAL A 29 -74.69 22.98 -15.38
CA VAL A 29 -73.50 23.80 -15.09
C VAL A 29 -72.25 22.95 -15.32
N PRO A 30 -71.22 23.48 -16.01
CA PRO A 30 -69.95 22.76 -16.17
C PRO A 30 -69.36 22.37 -14.81
N GLN A 31 -68.89 21.12 -14.67
CA GLN A 31 -68.45 20.53 -13.39
C GLN A 31 -67.38 21.37 -12.64
N TYR A 32 -66.55 22.13 -13.36
CA TYR A 32 -65.52 22.99 -12.78
C TYR A 32 -66.08 24.25 -12.09
N MET A 33 -67.33 24.66 -12.38
CA MET A 33 -67.98 25.80 -11.72
C MET A 33 -68.75 25.38 -10.46
N THR A 34 -69.09 24.10 -10.30
CA THR A 34 -69.82 23.59 -9.11
C THR A 34 -68.95 23.39 -7.88
N CYS A 35 -67.64 23.15 -8.04
CA CYS A 35 -66.72 22.97 -6.91
C CYS A 35 -65.85 24.20 -6.71
N ARG A 36 -65.97 24.85 -5.54
CA ARG A 36 -65.16 26.01 -5.18
C ARG A 36 -63.78 25.59 -4.64
N GLY A 37 -62.73 26.27 -5.07
CA GLY A 37 -61.34 26.08 -4.59
C GLY A 37 -60.53 25.04 -5.36
N SER A 38 -59.22 24.98 -5.08
CA SER A 38 -58.27 24.09 -5.78
C SER A 38 -58.61 22.61 -5.63
N ASN A 39 -58.53 21.84 -6.73
CA ASN A 39 -58.62 20.37 -6.70
C ASN A 39 -57.34 19.69 -6.21
N THR A 40 -56.28 20.48 -5.99
CA THR A 40 -54.94 20.02 -5.64
C THR A 40 -54.53 20.67 -4.32
N GLU A 41 -54.13 19.85 -3.36
CA GLU A 41 -53.61 20.28 -2.07
C GLU A 41 -52.16 19.83 -1.92
N ARG A 42 -51.31 20.74 -1.46
CA ARG A 42 -49.87 20.52 -1.27
C ARG A 42 -49.53 20.69 0.21
N GLU A 43 -48.75 19.75 0.72
CA GLU A 43 -48.26 19.75 2.10
C GLU A 43 -46.75 19.54 2.10
N LEU A 44 -46.03 20.20 3.01
CA LEU A 44 -44.61 19.97 3.22
C LEU A 44 -44.40 18.58 3.84
N CYS A 45 -43.31 17.92 3.46
CA CYS A 45 -42.95 16.62 3.99
C CYS A 45 -41.43 16.53 4.18
N ASN A 46 -41.02 15.55 4.98
CA ASN A 46 -39.61 15.35 5.37
C ASN A 46 -39.00 16.64 5.95
N THR A 47 -39.67 17.15 6.99
CA THR A 47 -39.33 18.35 7.75
C THR A 47 -38.04 18.20 8.55
N GLU A 48 -37.57 16.97 8.75
CA GLU A 48 -36.26 16.72 9.31
C GLU A 48 -35.13 17.06 8.33
N THR A 49 -34.03 17.55 8.89
CA THR A 49 -32.82 17.84 8.14
C THR A 49 -32.15 16.56 7.64
N CYS A 50 -31.72 16.53 6.37
CA CYS A 50 -31.03 15.37 5.79
C CYS A 50 -29.79 14.94 6.60
N PRO A 51 -29.52 13.63 6.75
CA PRO A 51 -28.26 13.15 7.26
C PRO A 51 -27.08 13.73 6.48
N ARG A 52 -26.01 14.12 7.17
CA ARG A 52 -24.85 14.75 6.55
C ARG A 52 -23.57 14.19 7.14
N TRP A 53 -22.76 13.61 6.26
CA TRP A 53 -21.37 13.30 6.57
C TRP A 53 -20.55 14.59 6.63
N GLY A 54 -19.68 14.69 7.62
CA GLY A 54 -18.62 15.66 7.62
C GLY A 54 -17.49 15.32 6.66
N GLN A 55 -16.54 16.24 6.56
CA GLN A 55 -15.37 16.03 5.72
C GLN A 55 -14.52 14.86 6.22
N TRP A 56 -13.87 14.18 5.28
CA TRP A 56 -12.86 13.20 5.62
C TRP A 56 -11.65 13.89 6.26
N SER A 57 -11.11 13.27 7.30
CA SER A 57 -9.79 13.61 7.81
C SER A 57 -8.74 13.38 6.73
N ARG A 58 -7.54 13.96 6.94
CA ARG A 58 -6.36 13.51 6.22
C ARG A 58 -6.08 12.03 6.55
N PHE A 59 -5.44 11.33 5.61
CA PHE A 59 -4.90 10.01 5.90
C PHE A 59 -3.79 10.12 6.96
N ASN A 60 -3.72 9.14 7.85
CA ASN A 60 -2.56 8.96 8.72
C ASN A 60 -1.33 8.51 7.92
N ARG A 61 -0.19 8.42 8.60
CA ARG A 61 1.04 7.84 8.02
C ARG A 61 0.80 6.37 7.69
N CYS A 62 1.45 5.90 6.62
CA CYS A 62 1.41 4.49 6.26
C CYS A 62 2.05 3.63 7.36
N SER A 63 1.43 2.51 7.71
CA SER A 63 1.91 1.62 8.77
C SER A 63 3.26 0.95 8.48
N LYS A 64 3.63 0.86 7.20
CA LYS A 64 4.93 0.38 6.75
C LYS A 64 5.51 1.35 5.74
N THR A 65 6.83 1.44 5.68
CA THR A 65 7.56 2.23 4.67
C THR A 65 7.80 1.45 3.37
N CYS A 66 7.58 0.13 3.36
CA CYS A 66 7.75 -0.78 2.22
C CYS A 66 6.98 -2.10 2.45
N ASP A 67 6.98 -3.01 1.47
CA ASP A 67 6.26 -4.30 1.44
C ASP A 67 4.75 -4.21 1.68
N GLY A 68 4.14 -3.07 1.35
CA GLY A 68 2.71 -2.85 1.52
C GLY A 68 2.33 -2.58 2.98
N GLY A 69 2.01 -1.32 3.27
CA GLY A 69 1.37 -0.88 4.51
C GLY A 69 -0.09 -0.49 4.30
N LYS A 70 -0.73 -0.03 5.37
CA LYS A 70 -2.08 0.53 5.35
C LYS A 70 -2.05 1.95 5.92
N LYS A 71 -2.87 2.83 5.34
CA LYS A 71 -3.19 4.14 5.88
C LYS A 71 -4.70 4.30 5.96
N MET A 72 -5.14 5.13 6.89
CA MET A 72 -6.53 5.26 7.28
C MET A 72 -6.92 6.74 7.41
N ARG A 73 -8.16 7.04 7.02
CA ARG A 73 -8.84 8.31 7.31
C ARG A 73 -10.22 8.05 7.90
N THR A 74 -10.75 9.02 8.63
CA THR A 74 -12.07 8.92 9.27
C THR A 74 -12.90 10.14 8.97
N ARG A 75 -14.22 10.02 9.07
CA ARG A 75 -15.16 11.15 9.02
C ARG A 75 -16.16 11.02 10.16
N LYS A 76 -16.81 12.12 10.52
CA LYS A 76 -17.89 12.12 11.52
C LYS A 76 -19.23 12.33 10.83
N CYS A 77 -20.29 11.75 11.38
CA CYS A 77 -21.64 12.12 10.98
C CYS A 77 -21.96 13.43 11.70
N GLU A 78 -22.14 14.51 10.95
CA GLU A 78 -22.41 15.84 11.51
C GLU A 78 -23.90 16.03 11.81
N ARG A 79 -24.76 15.29 11.12
CA ARG A 79 -26.21 15.43 11.25
C ARG A 79 -26.93 14.12 10.96
N GLY A 80 -27.92 13.80 11.78
CA GLY A 80 -28.79 12.62 11.62
C GLY A 80 -28.04 11.29 11.74
N ILE A 81 -28.58 10.25 11.10
CA ILE A 81 -27.99 8.92 11.05
C ILE A 81 -27.41 8.70 9.67
N CYS A 82 -26.08 8.78 9.57
CA CYS A 82 -25.39 8.62 8.29
C CYS A 82 -25.15 7.15 7.96
N ARG A 83 -25.70 6.66 6.84
CA ARG A 83 -25.41 5.32 6.31
C ARG A 83 -24.08 5.31 5.56
N GLY A 84 -23.34 4.21 5.69
CA GLY A 84 -22.04 3.98 5.04
C GLY A 84 -20.85 4.00 6.00
N ARG A 85 -19.64 3.90 5.45
CA ARG A 85 -18.42 3.75 6.25
C ARG A 85 -17.98 5.06 6.90
N LYS A 86 -17.67 5.00 8.20
CA LYS A 86 -17.04 6.08 8.98
C LYS A 86 -15.52 6.14 8.80
N THR A 87 -14.93 5.00 8.42
CA THR A 87 -13.50 4.77 8.30
C THR A 87 -13.18 4.25 6.92
N ASP A 88 -12.12 4.77 6.33
CA ASP A 88 -11.62 4.36 5.03
C ASP A 88 -10.14 3.97 5.15
N VAL A 89 -9.81 2.78 4.68
CA VAL A 89 -8.48 2.17 4.79
C VAL A 89 -8.00 1.81 3.40
N VAL A 90 -6.82 2.32 3.04
CA VAL A 90 -6.21 2.08 1.75
C VAL A 90 -4.79 1.55 1.93
N THR A 91 -4.36 0.72 1.00
CA THR A 91 -2.99 0.21 0.94
C THR A 91 -2.03 1.29 0.41
N CYS A 92 -0.80 1.26 0.89
CA CYS A 92 0.25 2.22 0.56
C CYS A 92 1.61 1.54 0.57
N ASN A 93 2.63 2.20 0.00
CA ASN A 93 4.02 1.75 0.05
C ASN A 93 4.26 0.33 -0.50
N TYR A 94 3.88 0.13 -1.77
CA TYR A 94 3.99 -1.16 -2.47
C TYR A 94 5.43 -1.56 -2.85
N GLN A 95 6.38 -0.63 -2.79
CA GLN A 95 7.80 -0.90 -3.02
C GLN A 95 8.30 -1.98 -2.06
N ARG A 96 9.16 -2.88 -2.56
CA ARG A 96 9.76 -3.93 -1.73
C ARG A 96 10.72 -3.35 -0.70
N CYS A 97 10.77 -3.95 0.49
CA CYS A 97 11.77 -3.57 1.49
C CYS A 97 13.18 -4.01 1.07
N PRO A 98 14.21 -3.22 1.44
CA PRO A 98 15.58 -3.63 1.25
C PRO A 98 15.92 -4.83 2.13
N TYR A 99 16.61 -5.82 1.57
CA TYR A 99 17.05 -6.99 2.31
C TYR A 99 18.42 -7.47 1.83
N TRP A 100 19.16 -8.11 2.73
CA TRP A 100 20.44 -8.72 2.38
C TRP A 100 20.24 -9.95 1.52
N SER A 101 21.02 -10.08 0.45
CA SER A 101 21.21 -11.38 -0.19
C SER A 101 21.79 -12.38 0.80
N GLN A 102 21.76 -13.66 0.43
CA GLN A 102 22.62 -14.63 1.09
C GLN A 102 24.09 -14.18 0.98
N TRP A 103 24.88 -14.50 2.00
CA TRP A 103 26.31 -14.33 1.96
C TRP A 103 26.91 -15.15 0.82
N SER A 104 27.94 -14.61 0.18
CA SER A 104 28.83 -15.39 -0.66
C SER A 104 29.49 -16.49 0.17
N SER A 105 30.06 -17.49 -0.51
CA SER A 105 31.06 -18.33 0.15
C SER A 105 32.24 -17.48 0.59
N TYR A 106 32.99 -17.96 1.59
CA TYR A 106 34.27 -17.37 1.93
C TYR A 106 35.22 -17.48 0.74
N THR A 107 36.01 -16.43 0.51
CA THR A 107 37.22 -16.48 -0.30
C THR A 107 38.19 -17.48 0.32
N CYS A 108 39.21 -17.85 -0.45
CA CYS A 108 40.28 -18.65 0.09
C CYS A 108 41.02 -17.91 1.20
N CYS A 109 41.73 -18.69 2.01
CA CYS A 109 42.68 -18.13 2.95
C CYS A 109 43.74 -17.34 2.18
N SER A 110 44.07 -16.14 2.65
CA SER A 110 45.08 -15.26 2.04
C SER A 110 46.49 -15.87 2.04
N VAL A 111 46.71 -16.89 2.88
CA VAL A 111 47.93 -17.67 2.97
C VAL A 111 47.68 -19.10 2.54
N THR A 112 48.70 -19.77 2.02
CA THR A 112 48.66 -21.20 1.70
C THR A 112 49.19 -22.08 2.84
N CYS A 113 49.84 -21.50 3.84
CA CYS A 113 50.35 -22.19 5.03
C CYS A 113 50.37 -21.24 6.24
N GLY A 114 50.41 -21.79 7.46
CA GLY A 114 50.47 -21.02 8.70
C GLY A 114 49.12 -20.50 9.21
N ALA A 115 49.13 -19.84 10.37
CA ALA A 115 47.92 -19.45 11.11
C ALA A 115 47.49 -17.99 10.91
N ASN A 116 48.26 -17.19 10.17
CA ASN A 116 48.05 -15.74 10.04
C ASN A 116 47.27 -15.37 8.78
N GLY A 117 46.41 -16.27 8.31
CA GLY A 117 45.59 -16.05 7.13
C GLY A 117 44.30 -15.32 7.43
N ILE A 118 43.74 -14.68 6.41
CA ILE A 118 42.42 -14.06 6.45
C ILE A 118 41.60 -14.58 5.27
N LYS A 119 40.32 -14.87 5.53
CA LYS A 119 39.31 -15.15 4.50
C LYS A 119 38.16 -14.17 4.67
N GLU A 120 37.49 -13.84 3.56
CA GLU A 120 36.39 -12.87 3.55
C GLU A 120 35.16 -13.38 2.82
N ARG A 121 33.99 -12.86 3.15
CA ARG A 121 32.76 -13.05 2.38
C ARG A 121 31.98 -11.76 2.28
N THR A 122 31.13 -11.65 1.26
CA THR A 122 30.35 -10.45 0.97
C THR A 122 28.89 -10.76 0.74
N ARG A 123 28.03 -9.77 0.90
CA ARG A 123 26.60 -9.83 0.59
C ARG A 123 26.15 -8.53 -0.07
N VAL A 124 25.07 -8.58 -0.84
CA VAL A 124 24.54 -7.42 -1.58
C VAL A 124 23.20 -7.03 -1.00
N CYS A 125 23.00 -5.73 -0.76
CA CYS A 125 21.68 -5.21 -0.40
C CYS A 125 20.81 -5.13 -1.65
N ARG A 126 19.70 -5.87 -1.67
CA ARG A 126 18.73 -5.87 -2.77
C ARG A 126 17.58 -4.93 -2.45
N HIS A 127 17.04 -4.30 -3.49
CA HIS A 127 15.95 -3.30 -3.39
C HIS A 127 16.30 -2.06 -2.56
N GLY A 128 17.59 -1.85 -2.27
CA GLY A 128 18.12 -0.63 -1.66
C GLY A 128 18.30 0.47 -2.70
N GLY A 129 17.25 1.27 -2.92
CA GLY A 129 17.38 2.59 -3.55
C GLY A 129 16.46 2.86 -4.73
N TYR A 130 15.41 3.65 -4.48
CA TYR A 130 14.97 4.64 -5.46
C TYR A 130 15.21 6.02 -4.85
N ARG A 131 16.03 6.81 -5.55
CA ARG A 131 16.34 8.20 -5.26
C ARG A 131 15.03 8.96 -5.00
N ARG A 132 14.98 9.77 -3.92
CA ARG A 132 13.85 10.61 -3.42
C ARG A 132 13.10 10.12 -2.16
N ALA A 133 13.78 9.50 -1.20
CA ALA A 133 13.37 9.59 0.20
C ALA A 133 14.59 9.91 1.07
N PRO A 134 14.48 10.82 2.06
CA PRO A 134 15.58 11.15 2.93
C PRO A 134 15.89 9.93 3.80
N PHE A 135 17.10 9.41 3.64
CA PHE A 135 17.85 8.51 4.51
C PHE A 135 17.12 7.95 5.74
N MET A 136 16.80 6.66 5.69
CA MET A 136 17.03 5.75 6.81
C MET A 136 17.35 4.36 6.23
N ASN A 137 18.63 4.24 5.87
CA ASN A 137 19.43 3.02 5.80
C ASN A 137 18.92 1.93 4.83
N SER A 138 19.54 1.95 3.65
CA SER A 138 19.93 0.72 2.95
C SER A 138 20.39 -0.33 3.96
N CYS A 139 19.96 -1.58 3.76
CA CYS A 139 20.07 -2.74 4.66
C CYS A 139 20.97 -2.56 5.89
N VAL A 140 20.41 -2.70 7.09
CA VAL A 140 21.19 -2.54 8.35
C VAL A 140 22.24 -3.64 8.49
N GLY A 141 23.48 -3.25 8.79
CA GLY A 141 24.64 -4.13 9.05
C GLY A 141 25.73 -4.07 7.98
N GLU A 142 26.82 -4.81 8.18
CA GLU A 142 27.98 -4.77 7.28
C GLU A 142 27.78 -5.62 6.01
N TRP A 143 28.28 -5.15 4.87
CA TRP A 143 28.22 -5.88 3.60
C TRP A 143 29.38 -6.87 3.40
N ARG A 144 30.43 -6.74 4.22
CA ARG A 144 31.66 -7.55 4.18
C ARG A 144 31.93 -8.13 5.57
N GLU A 145 32.39 -9.37 5.60
CA GLU A 145 32.83 -10.05 6.82
C GLU A 145 34.21 -10.66 6.58
N GLN A 146 35.13 -10.49 7.54
CA GLN A 146 36.49 -11.00 7.49
C GLN A 146 36.76 -11.82 8.76
N THR A 147 37.40 -12.98 8.59
CA THR A 147 37.71 -13.90 9.68
C THR A 147 39.09 -14.51 9.47
N ASN A 148 39.80 -14.79 10.56
CA ASN A 148 41.08 -15.49 10.50
C ASN A 148 40.90 -16.92 9.98
N CYS A 149 41.91 -17.42 9.29
CA CYS A 149 42.01 -18.80 8.84
C CYS A 149 43.43 -19.32 9.03
N SER A 150 43.50 -20.60 9.36
CA SER A 150 44.76 -21.32 9.52
C SER A 150 44.83 -22.43 8.48
N MET A 151 45.96 -22.49 7.80
CA MET A 151 46.31 -23.58 6.89
C MET A 151 47.29 -24.53 7.58
N HIS A 152 47.75 -25.55 6.87
CA HIS A 152 48.80 -26.44 7.37
C HIS A 152 50.08 -25.67 7.73
N PRO A 153 50.94 -26.20 8.63
CA PRO A 153 52.24 -25.58 8.94
C PRO A 153 53.07 -25.34 7.67
N CYS A 154 53.88 -24.28 7.64
CA CYS A 154 54.72 -23.97 6.47
C CYS A 154 55.93 -24.91 6.31
N ASN A 155 56.22 -25.72 7.33
CA ASN A 155 57.38 -26.62 7.34
C ASN A 155 57.07 -27.98 6.68
N VAL A 156 55.84 -28.20 6.21
CA VAL A 156 55.47 -29.44 5.52
C VAL A 156 55.68 -29.21 4.01
N THR A 157 56.67 -29.88 3.42
CA THR A 157 56.89 -29.95 1.96
C THR A 157 56.44 -31.33 1.45
N PRO A 158 55.71 -31.44 0.32
CA PRO A 158 55.20 -30.40 -0.57
C PRO A 158 53.82 -29.86 -0.12
N PRO A 159 53.38 -28.68 -0.59
CA PRO A 159 51.99 -28.24 -0.41
C PRO A 159 51.08 -29.32 -1.00
N SER A 160 50.05 -29.72 -0.26
CA SER A 160 49.09 -30.67 -0.80
C SER A 160 48.49 -30.04 -2.06
N VAL A 161 48.61 -30.73 -3.20
CA VAL A 161 48.03 -30.30 -4.49
C VAL A 161 46.52 -30.07 -4.37
N PHE A 162 45.90 -30.64 -3.32
CA PHE A 162 44.48 -30.49 -3.00
C PHE A 162 44.10 -29.08 -2.49
N ASP A 163 44.95 -28.40 -1.72
CA ASP A 163 44.61 -27.10 -1.11
C ASP A 163 44.57 -25.94 -2.11
N THR A 164 45.42 -25.99 -3.15
CA THR A 164 45.46 -24.99 -4.23
C THR A 164 44.34 -25.19 -5.26
N PHE A 165 43.98 -26.44 -5.57
CA PHE A 165 42.92 -26.76 -6.53
C PHE A 165 41.50 -26.44 -6.00
N GLU A 166 41.19 -26.75 -4.74
CA GLU A 166 39.87 -26.38 -4.16
C GLU A 166 39.67 -24.86 -4.13
N CYS A 167 40.72 -24.12 -3.79
CA CYS A 167 40.69 -22.66 -3.78
C CYS A 167 40.49 -22.08 -5.20
N GLY A 168 41.23 -22.57 -6.19
CA GLY A 168 41.12 -22.14 -7.59
C GLY A 168 39.74 -22.41 -8.20
N ILE A 169 39.10 -23.53 -7.87
CA ILE A 169 37.74 -23.87 -8.32
C ILE A 169 36.69 -22.99 -7.62
N ARG A 170 36.84 -22.71 -6.31
CA ARG A 170 35.93 -21.83 -5.55
C ARG A 170 36.01 -20.38 -6.06
N ASN A 171 37.20 -19.87 -6.36
CA ASN A 171 37.38 -18.54 -6.97
C ASN A 171 36.76 -18.44 -8.38
N ARG A 172 36.83 -19.50 -9.19
CA ARG A 172 36.21 -19.54 -10.52
C ARG A 172 34.67 -19.54 -10.46
N ARG A 173 34.08 -20.20 -9.45
CA ARG A 173 32.62 -20.14 -9.21
C ARG A 173 32.16 -18.77 -8.67
N GLN A 174 32.96 -18.11 -7.83
CA GLN A 174 32.62 -16.78 -7.32
C GLN A 174 32.72 -15.67 -8.38
N THR A 175 33.76 -15.71 -9.23
CA THR A 175 33.92 -14.77 -10.36
C THR A 175 32.80 -14.93 -11.40
N ASN A 176 32.33 -16.16 -11.66
CA ASN A 176 31.17 -16.39 -12.55
C ASN A 176 29.84 -15.90 -11.95
N ASN A 177 29.66 -15.97 -10.62
CA ASN A 177 28.48 -15.44 -9.94
C ASN A 177 28.51 -13.90 -9.78
N LEU A 178 29.69 -13.30 -9.61
CA LEU A 178 29.88 -11.85 -9.62
C LEU A 178 29.78 -11.27 -11.04
N SER A 179 30.32 -11.97 -12.05
CA SER A 179 30.24 -11.60 -13.46
C SER A 179 28.81 -11.64 -14.00
N SER A 180 28.02 -12.68 -13.68
CA SER A 180 26.59 -12.73 -14.06
C SER A 180 25.72 -11.68 -13.36
N SER A 181 26.15 -11.17 -12.20
CA SER A 181 25.49 -10.08 -11.48
C SER A 181 25.90 -8.69 -12.00
N LEU A 182 27.12 -8.55 -12.55
CA LEU A 182 27.64 -7.32 -13.14
C LEU A 182 27.29 -7.16 -14.63
N LEU A 183 27.12 -8.27 -15.37
CA LEU A 183 26.71 -8.26 -16.78
C LEU A 183 25.25 -7.82 -16.99
N ARG A 184 24.42 -7.78 -15.92
CA ARG A 184 23.09 -7.14 -15.98
C ARG A 184 23.09 -5.65 -15.64
N ILE A 185 24.23 -5.08 -15.25
CA ILE A 185 24.37 -3.65 -14.89
C ILE A 185 25.01 -2.85 -16.03
N PHE A 186 25.75 -3.50 -16.96
CA PHE A 186 26.42 -2.82 -18.08
C PHE A 186 26.02 -3.35 -19.48
N GLY A 187 24.90 -4.07 -19.59
CA GLY A 187 24.38 -4.60 -20.86
C GLY A 187 23.02 -4.02 -21.21
N GLY A 188 22.97 -2.75 -21.60
CA GLY A 188 21.77 -2.10 -22.11
C GLY A 188 22.18 -0.84 -22.88
N GLN A 189 22.38 -1.02 -24.19
CA GLN A 189 22.39 0.05 -25.18
C GLN A 189 21.13 0.91 -25.09
#